data_AF-A0A378MHH1-F1
#
_entry.id   AF-A0A378MHH1-F1
#
_cell.length_a   1.000
_cell.length_b   1.000
_cell.length_c   1.000
_cell.angle_alpha   90.00
_cell.angle_beta   90.00
_cell.angle_gamma   90.00
#
_symmetry.space_group_name_H-M   'P 1'
#
loop_
_entity.id
_entity.type
_entity.pdbx_description
1 polymer ?
#
loop_
_entity_poly.entity_id
_entity_poly.type
_entity_poly.pdbx_seq_one_letter_code
_entity_poly.pdbx_strand_id
1 'polypeptide(L)'
;MRFTDVQTISDMEPSIRSYIAEAIEIEKAGLKLPPKKQTEIAVPEELQAKLAEDPAFKTAFEGLTPGRQRAYIRHFAEAKQAKTRIARIEKYAPKILAGKGILD
;
A
#
# COMPACT_ATOMS: atom_id res chain seq x y z
N MET A 1 -17.35 17.13 0.53
CA MET A 1 -17.56 18.60 0.39
C MET A 1 -16.21 19.31 0.48
N ARG A 2 -16.05 20.43 -0.23
CA ARG A 2 -14.94 21.37 -0.05
C ARG A 2 -15.53 22.73 0.31
N PHE A 3 -14.94 23.43 1.27
CA PHE A 3 -15.36 24.76 1.71
C PHE A 3 -14.24 25.76 1.47
N THR A 4 -14.59 26.99 1.07
CA THR A 4 -13.64 28.08 0.78
C THR A 4 -13.83 29.30 1.69
N ASP A 5 -14.95 29.37 2.40
CA ASP A 5 -15.30 30.44 3.32
C ASP A 5 -16.28 29.95 4.40
N VAL A 6 -16.46 30.75 5.45
CA VAL A 6 -17.24 30.39 6.63
C VAL A 6 -18.75 30.47 6.37
N GLN A 7 -19.21 31.38 5.51
CA GLN A 7 -20.63 31.54 5.22
C GLN A 7 -21.18 30.27 4.56
N THR A 8 -20.43 29.70 3.63
CA THR A 8 -20.76 28.43 2.97
C THR A 8 -20.88 27.28 3.97
N ILE A 9 -20.11 27.29 5.08
CA ILE A 9 -20.22 26.27 6.12
C ILE A 9 -21.53 26.42 6.89
N SER A 10 -21.89 27.66 7.26
CA SER A 10 -23.13 27.97 7.97
C SER A 10 -24.36 27.59 7.13
N ASP A 11 -24.37 27.94 5.85
CA ASP A 11 -25.48 27.65 4.94
C ASP A 11 -25.65 26.13 4.70
N MET A 12 -24.53 25.39 4.76
CA MET A 12 -24.51 23.93 4.58
C MET A 12 -24.60 23.13 5.88
N GLU A 13 -24.67 23.79 7.05
CA GLU A 13 -24.75 23.14 8.37
C GLU A 13 -25.77 21.99 8.42
N PRO A 14 -27.01 22.15 7.89
CA PRO A 14 -28.00 21.05 7.91
C PRO A 14 -27.53 19.81 7.16
N SER A 15 -26.87 20.00 6.01
CA SER A 15 -26.33 18.89 5.21
C SER A 15 -25.15 18.21 5.89
N ILE A 16 -24.26 18.98 6.51
CA ILE A 16 -23.11 18.46 7.26
C ILE A 16 -23.60 17.58 8.42
N ARG A 17 -24.59 18.06 9.19
CA ARG A 17 -25.19 17.30 10.29
C ARG A 17 -25.85 16.02 9.81
N SER A 18 -26.54 16.07 8.66
CA SER A 18 -27.14 14.88 8.04
C SER A 18 -26.08 13.83 7.69
N TYR A 19 -24.97 14.22 7.06
CA TYR A 19 -23.89 13.29 6.73
C TYR A 19 -23.22 12.69 7.97
N ILE A 20 -23.06 13.46 9.03
CA ILE A 20 -22.52 12.95 10.30
C ILE A 20 -23.45 11.90 10.91
N ALA A 21 -24.76 12.18 10.94
CA ALA A 21 -25.75 11.23 11.45
C ALA A 21 -25.77 9.93 10.63
N GLU A 22 -25.74 10.04 9.29
CA GLU A 22 -25.66 8.89 8.39
C GLU A 22 -24.38 8.07 8.62
N ALA A 23 -23.22 8.72 8.78
CA ALA A 23 -21.96 8.04 9.07
C ALA A 23 -21.99 7.29 10.42
N ILE A 24 -22.62 7.86 11.45
CA ILE A 24 -22.81 7.21 12.75
C ILE A 24 -23.68 5.95 12.60
N GLU A 25 -24.78 6.04 11.85
CA GLU A 25 -25.68 4.91 11.64
C GLU A 25 -25.02 3.81 10.78
N ILE A 26 -24.22 4.17 9.78
CA ILE A 26 -23.41 3.21 8.99
C ILE A 26 -22.44 2.44 9.89
N GLU A 27 -21.73 3.14 10.80
CA GLU A 27 -20.78 2.51 11.72
C GLU A 27 -21.51 1.62 12.74
N LYS A 28 -22.63 2.07 13.32
CA LYS A 28 -23.49 1.26 14.21
C LYS A 28 -24.03 0.02 13.52
N ALA A 29 -24.41 0.13 12.24
CA ALA A 29 -24.88 -0.98 11.43
C ALA A 29 -23.75 -1.95 11.02
N GLY A 30 -22.47 -1.62 11.31
CA GLY A 30 -21.32 -2.45 10.98
C GLY A 30 -21.08 -2.59 9.47
N LEU A 31 -21.62 -1.67 8.67
CA LEU A 31 -21.52 -1.70 7.20
C LEU A 31 -20.11 -1.30 6.77
N LYS A 32 -19.21 -2.28 6.74
CA LYS A 32 -17.86 -2.12 6.20
C LYS A 32 -17.86 -2.43 4.71
N LEU A 33 -17.29 -1.53 3.93
CA LEU A 33 -16.94 -1.87 2.56
C LEU A 33 -15.97 -3.05 2.61
N PRO A 34 -16.22 -4.14 1.86
CA PRO A 34 -15.23 -5.18 1.72
C PRO A 34 -13.96 -4.52 1.17
N PRO A 35 -12.77 -4.89 1.68
CA PRO A 35 -11.53 -4.35 1.16
C PRO A 35 -11.54 -4.57 -0.35
N LYS A 36 -11.35 -3.49 -1.12
CA LYS A 36 -11.21 -3.61 -2.58
C LYS A 36 -10.16 -4.69 -2.83
N LYS A 37 -10.53 -5.74 -3.58
CA LYS A 37 -9.57 -6.71 -4.10
C LYS A 37 -8.56 -5.91 -4.90
N GLN A 38 -7.42 -5.63 -4.28
CA GLN A 38 -6.33 -5.01 -4.99
C GLN A 38 -5.87 -6.05 -6.00
N THR A 39 -5.71 -5.65 -7.26
CA THR A 39 -5.12 -6.49 -8.29
C THR A 39 -3.80 -7.03 -7.74
N GLU A 40 -3.76 -8.34 -7.51
CA GLU A 40 -2.56 -9.01 -7.02
C GLU A 40 -1.50 -8.87 -8.11
N ILE A 41 -0.48 -8.04 -7.83
CA ILE A 41 0.69 -7.94 -8.70
C ILE A 41 1.43 -9.25 -8.52
N ALA A 42 1.57 -10.01 -9.61
CA ALA A 42 2.31 -11.27 -9.58
C ALA A 42 3.74 -11.02 -9.08
N VAL A 43 4.17 -11.81 -8.11
CA VAL A 43 5.53 -11.73 -7.57
C VAL A 43 6.50 -12.22 -8.64
N PRO A 44 7.50 -11.42 -9.05
CA PRO A 44 8.46 -11.85 -10.06
C PRO A 44 9.26 -13.08 -9.60
N GLU A 45 9.54 -14.00 -10.52
CA GLU A 45 10.31 -15.23 -10.26
C GLU A 45 11.69 -14.93 -9.67
N GLU A 46 12.34 -13.84 -10.07
CA GLU A 46 13.65 -13.46 -9.57
C GLU A 46 13.61 -12.98 -8.11
N LEU A 47 12.50 -12.36 -7.69
CA LEU A 47 12.29 -12.05 -6.28
C LEU A 47 12.06 -13.35 -5.49
N GLN A 48 11.26 -14.28 -6.03
CA GLN A 48 11.06 -15.59 -5.38
C GLN A 48 12.37 -16.36 -5.22
N ALA A 49 13.21 -16.37 -6.26
CA ALA A 49 14.53 -16.98 -6.23
C ALA A 49 15.41 -16.35 -5.14
N LYS A 50 15.45 -15.02 -5.05
CA LYS A 50 16.23 -14.32 -4.01
C LYS A 50 15.72 -14.62 -2.60
N LEU A 51 14.41 -14.72 -2.41
CA LEU A 51 13.81 -15.11 -1.12
C LEU A 51 14.12 -16.57 -0.74
N ALA A 52 14.28 -17.47 -1.72
CA ALA A 52 14.65 -18.85 -1.48
C ALA A 52 16.15 -19.02 -1.19
N GLU A 53 17.00 -18.24 -1.86
CA GLU A 53 18.46 -18.31 -1.76
C GLU A 53 18.99 -17.67 -0.46
N ASP A 54 18.34 -16.60 0.01
CA ASP A 54 18.85 -15.76 1.10
C ASP A 54 17.83 -15.64 2.26
N PRO A 55 17.96 -16.49 3.30
CA PRO A 55 17.02 -16.49 4.44
C PRO A 55 16.99 -15.17 5.21
N ALA A 56 18.10 -14.44 5.27
CA ALA A 56 18.16 -13.14 5.95
C ALA A 56 17.39 -12.09 5.16
N PHE A 57 17.58 -12.05 3.83
CA PHE A 57 16.79 -11.21 2.94
C PHE A 57 15.30 -11.55 3.02
N LYS A 58 14.94 -12.84 3.05
CA LYS A 58 13.55 -13.29 3.22
C LYS A 58 12.93 -12.78 4.50
N THR A 59 13.60 -12.99 5.63
CA THR A 59 13.11 -12.54 6.94
C THR A 59 12.92 -11.03 6.97
N ALA A 60 13.87 -10.27 6.41
CA ALA A 60 13.78 -8.82 6.35
C ALA A 60 12.64 -8.34 5.44
N PHE A 61 12.46 -8.97 4.27
CA PHE A 61 11.39 -8.65 3.33
C PHE A 61 10.00 -8.97 3.91
N GLU A 62 9.84 -10.16 4.51
CA GLU A 62 8.60 -10.59 5.15
C GLU A 62 8.27 -9.76 6.41
N GLY A 63 9.29 -9.20 7.08
CA GLY A 63 9.14 -8.26 8.19
C GLY A 63 8.68 -6.85 7.79
N LEU A 64 8.73 -6.49 6.49
CA LEU A 64 8.19 -5.22 6.01
C LEU A 64 6.67 -5.20 6.12
N THR A 65 6.07 -4.01 6.31
CA THR A 65 4.61 -3.90 6.27
C THR A 65 4.07 -4.31 4.89
N PRO A 66 2.83 -4.85 4.79
CA PRO A 66 2.28 -5.29 3.50
C PRO A 66 2.28 -4.19 2.43
N GLY A 67 2.19 -2.91 2.82
CA GLY A 67 2.32 -1.78 1.90
C GLY A 67 3.73 -1.66 1.30
N ARG A 68 4.77 -1.79 2.12
CA ARG A 68 6.18 -1.75 1.69
C ARG A 68 6.54 -2.95 0.81
N GLN A 69 6.11 -4.16 1.18
CA GLN A 69 6.30 -5.35 0.35
C GLN A 69 5.67 -5.17 -1.04
N ARG A 70 4.42 -4.70 -1.09
CA ARG A 70 3.72 -4.41 -2.37
C ARG A 70 4.42 -3.35 -3.20
N ALA A 71 4.98 -2.31 -2.57
CA ALA A 71 5.73 -1.28 -3.29
C ALA A 71 6.98 -1.85 -3.97
N TYR A 72 7.72 -2.73 -3.27
CA TYR A 72 8.85 -3.43 -3.86
C TYR A 72 8.45 -4.40 -4.96
N ILE A 73 7.43 -5.24 -4.73
CA ILE A 73 6.92 -6.18 -5.74
C ILE A 73 6.52 -5.43 -7.01
N ARG A 74 5.78 -4.32 -6.88
CA ARG A 74 5.42 -3.46 -8.00
C ARG A 74 6.65 -2.93 -8.73
N HIS A 75 7.58 -2.34 -8.00
CA HIS A 75 8.79 -1.76 -8.60
C HIS A 75 9.62 -2.81 -9.34
N PHE A 76 9.70 -4.04 -8.84
CA PHE A 76 10.41 -5.11 -9.53
C PHE A 76 9.61 -5.62 -10.73
N ALA A 77 8.30 -5.86 -10.58
CA ALA A 77 7.41 -6.35 -11.64
C ALA A 77 7.27 -5.38 -12.82
N GLU A 78 7.43 -4.08 -12.62
CA GLU A 78 7.43 -3.07 -13.69
C GLU A 78 8.55 -3.27 -14.73
N ALA A 79 9.65 -3.94 -14.37
CA ALA A 79 10.73 -4.23 -15.31
C ALA A 79 10.41 -5.48 -16.15
N LYS A 80 10.28 -5.28 -17.47
CA LYS A 80 9.98 -6.35 -18.45
C LYS A 80 11.08 -7.40 -18.57
N GLN A 81 12.34 -6.98 -18.46
CA GLN A 81 13.51 -7.86 -18.62
C GLN A 81 13.96 -8.44 -17.27
N ALA A 82 14.21 -9.75 -17.23
CA ALA A 82 14.71 -10.47 -16.05
C ALA A 82 15.96 -9.82 -15.45
N LYS A 83 16.94 -9.49 -16.30
CA LYS A 83 18.19 -8.82 -15.87
C LYS A 83 17.93 -7.52 -15.11
N THR A 84 16.95 -6.73 -15.55
CA THR A 84 16.58 -5.48 -14.89
C THR A 84 15.86 -5.72 -13.57
N ARG A 85 15.06 -6.79 -13.47
CA ARG A 85 14.44 -7.20 -12.20
C ARG A 85 15.50 -7.59 -11.17
N ILE A 86 16.46 -8.43 -11.56
CA ILE A 86 17.61 -8.82 -10.73
C ILE A 86 18.38 -7.59 -10.27
N ALA A 87 18.78 -6.72 -11.20
CA ALA A 87 19.52 -5.50 -10.87
C ALA A 87 18.75 -4.58 -9.90
N ARG A 88 17.42 -4.46 -10.03
CA ARG A 88 16.59 -3.71 -9.08
C ARG A 88 16.56 -4.38 -7.71
N ILE A 89 16.39 -5.71 -7.64
CA ILE A 89 16.39 -6.46 -6.38
C ILE A 89 17.71 -6.27 -5.65
N GLU A 90 18.84 -6.47 -6.33
CA GLU A 90 20.18 -6.30 -5.77
C GLU A 90 20.41 -4.87 -5.27
N LYS A 91 20.02 -3.87 -6.08
CA LYS A 91 20.14 -2.46 -5.71
C LYS A 91 19.39 -2.13 -4.40
N TYR A 92 18.23 -2.73 -4.19
CA TYR A 92 17.39 -2.46 -3.02
C TYR A 92 17.61 -3.45 -1.86
N ALA A 93 18.40 -4.51 -2.04
CA ALA A 93 18.66 -5.49 -1.00
C ALA A 93 19.21 -4.88 0.31
N PRO A 94 20.18 -3.95 0.29
CA PRO A 94 20.65 -3.30 1.51
C PRO A 94 19.54 -2.54 2.27
N LYS A 95 18.60 -1.91 1.55
CA LYS A 95 17.46 -1.20 2.18
C LYS A 95 16.47 -2.18 2.81
N ILE A 96 16.17 -3.26 2.11
CA ILE A 96 15.26 -4.30 2.60
C ILE A 96 15.84 -4.94 3.86
N LEU A 97 17.14 -5.29 3.86
CA LEU A 97 17.85 -5.82 5.02
C LEU A 97 17.84 -4.85 6.22
N ALA A 98 17.81 -3.54 5.95
CA ALA A 98 17.65 -2.51 6.98
C ALA A 98 16.18 -2.25 7.40
N GLY A 99 15.21 -3.04 6.91
CA GLY A 99 13.78 -2.88 7.22
C GLY A 99 13.13 -1.64 6.59
N LYS A 100 13.79 -1.02 5.60
CA LYS A 100 13.34 0.21 4.94
C LYS A 100 12.44 -0.07 3.75
N GLY A 101 11.49 0.83 3.50
CA GLY A 101 10.69 0.87 2.29
C GLY A 101 11.42 1.52 1.12
N ILE A 102 10.83 1.44 -0.08
CA ILE A 102 11.44 1.97 -1.30
C ILE A 102 11.63 3.51 -1.27
N LEU A 103 10.80 4.21 -0.50
CA LEU A 103 10.81 5.68 -0.33
C LEU A 103 11.55 6.15 0.93
N ASP A 104 12.14 5.24 1.71
CA ASP A 104 12.87 5.52 2.97
C ASP A 104 14.41 5.57 2.80
#